data_AF-A0A925WMX7-F1
#
_entry.id   AF-A0A925WMX7-F1
#
_cell.length_a   1.000
_cell.length_b   1.000
_cell.length_c   1.000
_cell.angle_alpha   90.00
_cell.angle_beta   90.00
_cell.angle_gamma   90.00
#
_symmetry.space_group_name_H-M   'P 1'
#
loop_
_entity.id
_entity.type
_entity.pdbx_description
1 polymer ?
#
loop_
_entity_poly.entity_id
_entity_poly.type
_entity_poly.pdbx_seq_one_letter_code
_entity_poly.pdbx_strand_id
1 'polypeptide(L)'
;MEPTIKRPGILTGLLLGGLLTAPVIALFFLGDVLAGLPLPPLNIIDWMARNLPGDLLTAGIDAMVSVIRGLNLGRTDVYAKLGEQSMGIVILLVAGIVASGVLFALLGRLTQKQLPLLLGVLAGLVIGTILAFMHISLPEVVAAPSPDSPAQIVRVAWILGVMGLWGLALGWVYTDLAGLNAVSVPSQNSVQQLDRRQFLVRVGGATATLTVLGAGLSLAMQPAETEGEAVARIDSSGATVTAEPAPVNVNATLEPAPGTRPEYTPIEDH
;
A
#
# COMPACT_ATOMS: atom_id res chain seq x y z
N MET A 1 4.92 10.46 -48.18
CA MET A 1 4.23 10.63 -46.89
C MET A 1 5.14 10.03 -45.85
N GLU A 2 5.79 10.84 -45.01
CA GLU A 2 6.58 10.29 -43.91
C GLU A 2 5.64 9.55 -42.94
N PRO A 3 6.00 8.35 -42.48
CA PRO A 3 5.20 7.64 -41.49
C PRO A 3 5.17 8.46 -40.19
N THR A 4 3.97 8.90 -39.79
CA THR A 4 3.79 9.57 -38.50
C THR A 4 3.99 8.56 -37.39
N ILE A 5 5.16 8.59 -36.74
CA ILE A 5 5.47 7.77 -35.56
C ILE A 5 4.51 8.17 -34.43
N LYS A 6 3.55 7.31 -34.12
CA LYS A 6 2.57 7.55 -33.05
C LYS A 6 3.22 7.28 -31.70
N ARG A 7 3.53 8.33 -30.94
CA ARG A 7 4.15 8.16 -29.61
C ARG A 7 3.14 7.67 -28.56
N PRO A 8 3.57 6.92 -27.53
CA PRO A 8 2.71 6.56 -26.41
C PRO A 8 2.15 7.82 -25.74
N GLY A 9 0.83 7.88 -25.55
CA GLY A 9 0.15 9.05 -25.01
C GLY A 9 -0.13 8.95 -23.51
N ILE A 10 -0.75 10.00 -22.96
CA ILE A 10 -1.15 10.11 -21.55
C ILE A 10 -2.01 8.91 -21.13
N LEU A 11 -3.00 8.53 -21.95
CA LEU A 11 -3.89 7.39 -21.67
C LEU A 11 -3.12 6.09 -21.50
N THR A 12 -2.10 5.85 -22.33
CA THR A 12 -1.22 4.67 -22.19
C THR A 12 -0.43 4.74 -20.89
N GLY A 13 0.07 5.92 -20.52
CA GLY A 13 0.74 6.17 -19.25
C GLY A 13 -0.16 5.87 -18.05
N LEU A 14 -1.40 6.38 -18.04
CA LEU A 14 -2.36 6.14 -16.95
C LEU A 14 -2.63 4.64 -16.74
N LEU A 15 -2.87 3.90 -17.83
CA LEU A 15 -3.16 2.46 -17.76
C LEU A 15 -1.95 1.65 -17.26
N LEU A 16 -0.76 1.94 -17.79
CA LEU A 16 0.48 1.28 -17.36
C LEU A 16 0.87 1.68 -15.94
N GLY A 17 0.55 2.91 -15.53
CA GLY A 17 0.66 3.39 -14.16
C GLY A 17 -0.10 2.50 -13.20
N GLY A 18 -1.40 2.32 -13.43
CA GLY A 18 -2.22 1.45 -12.59
C GLY A 18 -1.68 0.02 -12.54
N LEU A 19 -1.29 -0.51 -13.71
CA LEU A 19 -0.76 -1.87 -13.82
C LEU A 19 0.58 -2.06 -13.10
N LEU A 20 1.49 -1.07 -13.14
CA LEU A 20 2.82 -1.15 -12.53
C LEU A 20 2.87 -0.65 -11.08
N THR A 21 1.92 0.19 -10.66
CA THR A 21 1.83 0.64 -9.26
C THR A 21 1.25 -0.45 -8.35
N ALA A 22 0.36 -1.30 -8.86
CA ALA A 22 -0.15 -2.45 -8.08
C ALA A 22 0.96 -3.39 -7.56
N PRO A 23 1.92 -3.89 -8.38
CA PRO A 23 3.03 -4.70 -7.88
C PRO A 23 3.99 -3.91 -7.00
N VAL A 24 4.12 -2.58 -7.16
CA VAL A 24 4.90 -1.74 -6.24
C VAL A 24 4.28 -1.72 -4.84
N ILE A 25 2.96 -1.57 -4.76
CA ILE A 25 2.24 -1.66 -3.47
C ILE A 25 2.48 -3.02 -2.83
N ALA A 26 2.41 -4.10 -3.62
CA ALA A 26 2.69 -5.46 -3.13
C ALA A 26 4.14 -5.62 -2.66
N LEU A 27 5.12 -5.02 -3.34
CA LEU A 27 6.52 -5.02 -2.91
C LEU A 27 6.68 -4.30 -1.57
N PHE A 28 6.08 -3.12 -1.40
CA PHE A 28 6.11 -2.42 -0.12
C PHE A 28 5.50 -3.23 1.01
N PHE A 29 4.36 -3.86 0.76
CA PHE A 29 3.73 -4.77 1.71
C PHE A 29 4.66 -5.94 2.05
N LEU A 30 5.27 -6.57 1.05
CA LEU A 30 6.21 -7.67 1.28
C LEU A 30 7.42 -7.24 2.12
N GLY A 31 7.95 -6.05 1.90
CA GLY A 31 9.06 -5.51 2.70
C GLY A 31 8.69 -5.27 4.15
N ASP A 32 7.47 -4.77 4.39
CA ASP A 32 6.92 -4.59 5.74
C ASP A 32 6.77 -5.93 6.46
N VAL A 33 6.14 -6.91 5.81
CA VAL A 33 5.93 -8.24 6.39
C VAL A 33 7.23 -8.97 6.71
N LEU A 34 8.21 -8.93 5.81
CA LEU A 34 9.44 -9.73 5.95
C LEU A 34 10.50 -9.09 6.86
N ALA A 35 10.54 -7.76 6.92
CA ALA A 35 11.65 -7.04 7.54
C ALA A 35 11.21 -5.78 8.31
N GLY A 36 9.90 -5.54 8.48
CA GLY A 36 9.38 -4.33 9.12
C GLY A 36 9.78 -3.05 8.39
N LEU A 37 9.99 -3.14 7.06
CA LEU A 37 10.35 -2.00 6.23
C LEU A 37 9.15 -1.06 6.03
N PRO A 38 9.39 0.20 5.66
CA PRO A 38 8.31 1.18 5.59
C PRO A 38 7.24 0.77 4.57
N LEU A 39 5.98 1.01 4.93
CA LEU A 39 4.82 0.79 4.09
C LEU A 39 4.23 2.14 3.68
N PRO A 40 4.66 2.74 2.54
CA PRO A 40 4.20 4.06 2.11
C PRO A 40 2.68 4.26 2.08
N PRO A 41 1.84 3.27 1.67
CA PRO A 41 0.38 3.41 1.77
C PRO A 41 -0.11 3.87 3.15
N LEU A 42 0.40 3.28 4.23
CA LEU A 42 0.01 3.66 5.60
C LEU A 42 0.71 4.95 6.04
N ASN A 43 2.00 5.09 5.73
CA ASN A 43 2.76 6.29 6.09
C ASN A 43 2.15 7.57 5.52
N ILE A 44 1.56 7.50 4.32
CA ILE A 44 0.86 8.64 3.69
C ILE A 44 -0.34 9.06 4.55
N ILE A 45 -1.16 8.10 4.99
CA ILE A 45 -2.33 8.39 5.83
C ILE A 45 -1.90 8.96 7.19
N ASP A 46 -0.90 8.36 7.81
CA ASP A 46 -0.38 8.83 9.11
C ASP A 46 0.23 10.22 9.00
N TRP A 47 0.94 10.49 7.90
CA TRP A 47 1.48 11.81 7.61
C TRP A 47 0.35 12.81 7.37
N MET A 48 -0.68 12.45 6.59
CA MET A 48 -1.84 13.30 6.33
C MET A 48 -2.62 13.63 7.60
N ALA A 49 -2.90 12.63 8.45
CA ALA A 49 -3.62 12.81 9.71
C ALA A 49 -2.94 13.79 10.66
N ARG A 50 -1.62 13.96 10.53
CA ARG A 50 -0.81 14.86 11.37
C ARG A 50 -0.57 16.23 10.75
N ASN A 51 -0.61 16.35 9.42
CA ASN A 51 -0.24 17.57 8.70
C ASN A 51 -1.41 18.30 8.03
N LEU A 52 -2.57 17.64 7.87
CA LEU A 52 -3.74 18.29 7.29
C LEU A 52 -4.44 19.22 8.31
N PRO A 53 -5.08 20.31 7.84
CA PRO A 53 -5.97 21.11 8.66
C PRO A 53 -7.07 20.25 9.27
N GLY A 54 -7.44 20.52 10.53
CA GLY A 54 -8.43 19.73 11.27
C GLY A 54 -9.75 19.54 10.51
N ASP A 55 -10.23 20.59 9.84
CA ASP A 55 -11.48 20.56 9.06
C ASP A 55 -11.44 19.57 7.88
N LEU A 56 -10.27 19.40 7.24
CA LEU A 56 -10.13 18.48 6.12
C LEU A 56 -10.03 17.03 6.61
N LEU A 57 -9.36 16.83 7.75
CA LEU A 57 -9.27 15.52 8.39
C LEU A 57 -10.66 15.05 8.87
N THR A 58 -11.43 15.92 9.53
CA THR A 58 -12.79 15.60 9.97
C THR A 58 -13.72 15.34 8.78
N ALA A 59 -13.64 16.13 7.71
CA ALA A 59 -14.40 15.87 6.48
C ALA A 59 -14.10 14.48 5.89
N GLY A 60 -12.83 14.05 5.90
CA GLY A 60 -12.44 12.71 5.46
C GLY A 60 -12.99 11.61 6.35
N ILE A 61 -12.92 11.79 7.68
CA ILE A 61 -13.46 10.84 8.67
C ILE A 61 -14.99 10.75 8.53
N ASP A 62 -15.69 11.88 8.40
CA ASP A 62 -17.14 11.92 8.22
C ASP A 62 -17.59 11.22 6.94
N ALA A 63 -16.84 11.42 5.84
CA ALA A 63 -17.10 10.71 4.59
C ALA A 63 -16.95 9.18 4.77
N MET A 64 -15.89 8.73 5.45
CA MET A 64 -15.68 7.31 5.74
C MET A 64 -16.81 6.74 6.62
N VAL A 65 -17.16 7.44 7.70
CA VAL A 65 -18.24 7.03 8.62
C VAL A 65 -19.59 7.00 7.90
N SER A 66 -19.85 7.97 7.02
CA SER A 66 -21.07 8.01 6.20
C SER A 66 -21.16 6.82 5.27
N VAL A 67 -20.06 6.41 4.63
CA VAL A 67 -20.04 5.21 3.76
C VAL A 67 -20.29 3.95 4.59
N ILE A 68 -19.62 3.80 5.74
CA ILE A 68 -19.79 2.62 6.61
C ILE A 68 -21.23 2.48 7.10
N ARG A 69 -21.83 3.58 7.58
CA ARG A 69 -23.22 3.60 8.06
C ARG A 69 -24.22 3.45 6.91
N GLY A 70 -23.98 4.11 5.77
CA GLY A 70 -24.85 4.05 4.59
C GLY A 70 -24.90 2.66 3.96
N LEU A 71 -23.80 1.92 3.99
CA LEU A 71 -23.73 0.52 3.53
C LEU A 71 -24.10 -0.50 4.63
N ASN A 72 -24.43 -0.04 5.83
CA ASN A 72 -24.75 -0.88 7.00
C ASN A 72 -23.72 -1.98 7.25
N LEU A 73 -22.42 -1.66 7.16
CA LEU A 73 -21.35 -2.64 7.28
C LEU A 73 -21.22 -3.20 8.70
N GLY A 74 -21.78 -2.53 9.71
CA GLY A 74 -21.77 -2.95 11.11
C GLY A 74 -20.92 -2.01 11.97
N ARG A 75 -20.12 -2.61 12.87
CA ARG A 75 -19.29 -1.91 13.86
C ARG A 75 -18.31 -0.93 13.22
N THR A 76 -18.50 0.37 13.44
CA THR A 76 -17.71 1.42 12.76
C THR A 76 -16.22 1.35 13.11
N ASP A 77 -15.86 0.93 14.32
CA ASP A 77 -14.47 0.79 14.75
C ASP A 77 -13.67 -0.23 13.92
N VAL A 78 -14.29 -1.37 13.58
CA VAL A 78 -13.66 -2.42 12.76
C VAL A 78 -13.48 -1.95 11.30
N TYR A 79 -14.54 -1.41 10.71
CA TYR A 79 -14.52 -1.01 9.29
C TYR A 79 -13.79 0.32 9.06
N ALA A 80 -13.69 1.19 10.07
CA ALA A 80 -12.88 2.41 9.98
C ALA A 80 -11.41 2.06 9.79
N LYS A 81 -10.88 1.07 10.53
CA LYS A 81 -9.47 0.68 10.38
C LYS A 81 -9.19 0.08 9.00
N LEU A 82 -10.07 -0.79 8.52
CA LEU A 82 -9.99 -1.32 7.16
C LEU A 82 -10.10 -0.19 6.12
N GLY A 83 -10.97 0.79 6.38
CA GLY A 83 -11.12 2.01 5.59
C GLY A 83 -9.82 2.77 5.46
N GLU A 84 -9.16 3.11 6.57
CA GLU A 84 -7.85 3.79 6.58
C GLU A 84 -6.81 3.04 5.74
N GLN A 85 -6.67 1.73 5.94
CA GLN A 85 -5.70 0.92 5.21
C GLN A 85 -6.00 0.89 3.70
N SER A 86 -7.27 0.74 3.33
CA SER A 86 -7.68 0.75 1.92
C SER A 86 -7.49 2.12 1.26
N MET A 87 -7.74 3.22 1.98
CA MET A 87 -7.52 4.58 1.49
C MET A 87 -6.05 4.83 1.18
N GLY A 88 -5.12 4.39 2.03
CA GLY A 88 -3.69 4.49 1.76
C GLY A 88 -3.28 3.80 0.45
N ILE A 89 -3.80 2.60 0.21
CA ILE A 89 -3.57 1.85 -1.02
C ILE A 89 -4.16 2.59 -2.23
N VAL A 90 -5.41 3.06 -2.13
CA VAL A 90 -6.10 3.78 -3.20
C VAL A 90 -5.37 5.09 -3.54
N ILE A 91 -4.94 5.86 -2.55
CA ILE A 91 -4.22 7.12 -2.75
C ILE A 91 -2.91 6.87 -3.49
N LEU A 92 -2.11 5.89 -3.05
CA LEU A 92 -0.84 5.58 -3.72
C LEU A 92 -1.06 5.06 -5.14
N LEU A 93 -2.09 4.23 -5.36
CA LEU A 93 -2.46 3.73 -6.68
C LEU A 93 -2.85 4.88 -7.63
N VAL A 94 -3.74 5.76 -7.18
CA VAL A 94 -4.18 6.94 -7.95
C VAL A 94 -3.01 7.88 -8.23
N ALA A 95 -2.15 8.14 -7.24
CA ALA A 95 -0.96 8.95 -7.42
C ALA A 95 -0.01 8.34 -8.48
N GLY A 96 0.21 7.03 -8.44
CA GLY A 96 1.02 6.32 -9.43
C GLY A 96 0.44 6.36 -10.85
N ILE A 97 -0.89 6.20 -10.97
CA ILE A 97 -1.63 6.37 -12.24
C ILE A 97 -1.40 7.78 -12.78
N VAL A 98 -1.63 8.82 -11.98
CA VAL A 98 -1.46 10.21 -12.42
C VAL A 98 -0.01 10.51 -12.78
N ALA A 99 0.94 10.12 -11.93
CA ALA A 99 2.36 10.38 -12.12
C ALA A 99 2.91 9.76 -13.42
N SER A 100 2.53 8.51 -13.71
CA SER A 100 2.91 7.83 -14.95
C SER A 100 2.25 8.45 -16.19
N GLY A 101 0.99 8.86 -16.10
CA GLY A 101 0.31 9.62 -17.17
C GLY A 101 1.04 10.92 -17.50
N VAL A 102 1.45 11.67 -16.48
CA VAL A 102 2.26 12.90 -16.63
C VAL A 102 3.64 12.57 -17.23
N LEU A 103 4.32 11.54 -16.73
CA LEU A 103 5.62 11.11 -17.26
C LEU A 103 5.53 10.78 -18.76
N PHE A 104 4.52 10.00 -19.17
CA PHE A 104 4.32 9.65 -20.58
C PHE A 104 4.00 10.89 -21.43
N ALA A 105 3.25 11.87 -20.89
CA ALA A 105 3.02 13.15 -21.55
C ALA A 105 4.33 13.90 -21.82
N LEU A 106 5.19 13.98 -20.79
CA LEU A 106 6.49 14.66 -20.85
C LEU A 106 7.43 13.97 -21.82
N LEU A 107 7.55 12.64 -21.73
CA LEU A 107 8.35 11.84 -22.66
C LEU A 107 7.84 11.98 -24.10
N GLY A 108 6.53 12.04 -24.32
CA GLY A 108 5.94 12.31 -25.63
C GLY A 108 6.43 13.62 -26.25
N ARG A 109 6.66 14.65 -25.42
CA ARG A 109 7.11 15.99 -25.85
C ARG A 109 8.62 16.12 -25.97
N LEU A 110 9.39 15.47 -25.11
CA LEU A 110 10.83 15.74 -24.93
C LEU A 110 11.77 14.82 -25.73
N THR A 111 11.32 13.65 -26.17
CA THR A 111 12.28 12.54 -26.31
C THR A 111 13.01 12.45 -27.67
N GLN A 112 14.35 12.52 -27.58
CA GLN A 112 15.37 11.82 -28.39
C GLN A 112 15.68 10.43 -27.78
N LYS A 113 16.14 9.46 -28.58
CA LYS A 113 16.18 7.99 -28.29
C LYS A 113 16.72 7.51 -26.93
N GLN A 114 17.52 8.26 -26.16
CA GLN A 114 18.18 7.79 -24.94
C GLN A 114 17.68 8.40 -23.61
N LEU A 115 16.86 9.46 -23.64
CA LEU A 115 16.37 10.11 -22.42
C LEU A 115 15.28 9.39 -21.59
N PRO A 116 14.46 8.46 -22.11
CA PRO A 116 13.27 8.00 -21.39
C PRO A 116 13.56 7.11 -20.17
N LEU A 117 14.63 6.31 -20.20
CA LEU A 117 15.05 5.51 -19.04
C LEU A 117 15.54 6.38 -17.90
N LEU A 118 16.40 7.37 -18.18
CA LEU A 118 16.90 8.31 -17.18
C LEU A 118 15.77 9.14 -16.58
N LEU A 119 14.89 9.69 -17.42
CA LEU A 119 13.72 10.46 -16.98
C LEU A 119 12.76 9.59 -16.15
N GLY A 120 12.59 8.31 -16.51
CA GLY A 120 11.81 7.36 -15.73
C GLY A 120 12.40 7.14 -14.33
N VAL A 121 13.69 6.80 -14.24
CA VAL A 121 14.39 6.64 -12.95
C VAL A 121 14.32 7.91 -12.12
N LEU A 122 14.58 9.08 -12.73
CA LEU A 122 14.52 10.37 -12.04
C LEU A 122 13.12 10.64 -11.50
N ALA A 123 12.06 10.40 -12.28
CA ALA A 123 10.68 10.54 -11.81
C ALA A 123 10.37 9.59 -10.64
N GLY A 124 10.83 8.34 -10.73
CA GLY A 124 10.74 7.37 -9.64
C GLY A 124 11.45 7.86 -8.38
N LEU A 125 12.69 8.33 -8.51
CA LEU A 125 13.46 8.85 -7.39
C LEU A 125 12.84 10.10 -6.77
N VAL A 126 12.32 11.04 -7.56
CA VAL A 126 11.64 12.24 -7.04
C VAL A 126 10.45 11.84 -6.17
N ILE A 127 9.59 10.93 -6.65
CA ILE A 127 8.45 10.44 -5.87
C ILE A 127 8.95 9.64 -4.66
N GLY A 128 9.96 8.80 -4.83
CA GLY A 128 10.59 8.07 -3.74
C GLY A 128 11.16 8.97 -2.65
N THR A 129 11.76 10.10 -3.02
CA THR A 129 12.25 11.10 -2.05
C THR A 129 11.09 11.73 -1.28
N ILE A 130 9.97 12.04 -1.94
CA ILE A 130 8.77 12.55 -1.26
C ILE A 130 8.24 11.51 -0.26
N LEU A 131 8.12 10.25 -0.66
CA LEU A 131 7.66 9.16 0.22
C LEU A 131 8.62 8.89 1.37
N ALA A 132 9.94 8.93 1.10
CA ALA A 132 10.96 8.81 2.13
C ALA A 132 10.90 9.97 3.11
N PHE A 133 10.71 11.20 2.62
CA PHE A 133 10.51 12.39 3.46
C PHE A 133 9.29 12.25 4.37
N MET A 134 8.14 11.80 3.82
CA MET A 134 6.95 11.52 4.61
C MET A 134 7.24 10.50 5.71
N HIS A 135 7.95 9.41 5.40
CA HIS A 135 8.32 8.40 6.40
C HIS A 135 9.23 8.94 7.51
N ILE A 136 10.31 9.63 7.17
CA ILE A 136 11.27 10.13 8.18
C ILE A 136 10.70 11.24 9.05
N SER A 137 9.63 11.92 8.60
CA SER A 137 8.95 12.97 9.37
C SER A 137 7.93 12.43 10.38
N LEU A 138 7.69 11.11 10.42
CA LEU A 138 6.78 10.51 11.40
C LEU A 138 7.40 10.54 12.82
N PRO A 139 6.67 11.02 13.84
CA PRO A 139 7.13 11.06 15.23
C PRO A 139 7.74 9.77 15.77
N GLU A 140 7.20 8.61 15.42
CA GLU A 140 7.74 7.31 15.85
C GLU A 140 9.15 7.03 15.30
N VAL A 141 9.45 7.59 14.13
CA VAL A 141 10.75 7.48 13.47
C VAL A 141 11.72 8.52 14.04
N VAL A 142 11.23 9.73 14.30
CA VAL A 142 12.02 10.83 14.88
C VAL A 142 12.37 10.57 16.34
N ALA A 143 11.43 10.02 17.11
CA ALA A 143 11.62 9.69 18.54
C ALA A 143 12.37 8.37 18.76
N ALA A 144 12.75 7.67 17.70
CA ALA A 144 13.51 6.44 17.81
C ALA A 144 14.86 6.71 18.51
N PRO A 145 15.32 5.84 19.44
CA PRO A 145 16.55 6.06 20.20
C PRO A 145 17.83 6.24 19.37
N SER A 146 17.78 5.88 18.08
CA SER A 146 18.89 6.05 17.13
C SER A 146 18.35 6.46 15.75
N PRO A 147 18.05 7.76 15.56
CA PRO A 147 17.54 8.29 14.28
C PRO A 147 18.51 8.05 13.12
N ASP A 148 19.82 8.05 13.41
CA ASP A 148 20.90 7.81 12.45
C ASP A 148 21.34 6.34 12.38
N SER A 149 20.51 5.41 12.84
CA SER A 149 20.85 3.99 12.79
C SER A 149 21.01 3.50 11.35
N PRO A 150 21.89 2.50 11.09
CA PRO A 150 21.98 1.84 9.78
C PRO A 150 20.63 1.34 9.27
N ALA A 151 19.71 0.99 10.18
CA ALA A 151 18.34 0.59 9.85
C ALA A 151 17.56 1.71 9.15
N GLN A 152 17.73 2.97 9.56
CA GLN A 152 17.08 4.12 8.91
C GLN A 152 17.54 4.28 7.45
N ILE A 153 18.83 4.10 7.20
CA ILE A 153 19.40 4.15 5.84
C ILE A 153 18.78 3.05 4.98
N VAL A 154 18.62 1.83 5.52
CA VAL A 154 17.97 0.72 4.83
C VAL A 154 16.51 1.03 4.50
N ARG A 155 15.76 1.62 5.44
CA ARG A 155 14.35 2.04 5.25
C ARG A 155 14.20 3.05 4.11
N VAL A 156 15.06 4.07 4.07
CA VAL A 156 15.05 5.08 3.00
C VAL A 156 15.53 4.49 1.67
N ALA A 157 16.61 3.71 1.69
CA ALA A 157 17.14 3.04 0.51
C ALA A 157 16.11 2.07 -0.10
N TRP A 158 15.31 1.41 0.73
CA TRP A 158 14.20 0.56 0.29
C TRP A 158 13.16 1.36 -0.51
N ILE A 159 12.67 2.48 0.03
CA ILE A 159 11.71 3.35 -0.67
C ILE A 159 12.28 3.84 -1.99
N LEU A 160 13.51 4.36 -1.98
CA LEU A 160 14.17 4.86 -3.18
C LEU A 160 14.44 3.76 -4.21
N GLY A 161 14.82 2.57 -3.75
CA GLY A 161 15.10 1.41 -4.60
C GLY A 161 13.83 0.92 -5.30
N VAL A 162 12.75 0.69 -4.55
CA VAL A 162 11.45 0.26 -5.11
C VAL A 162 10.91 1.31 -6.09
N MET A 163 10.94 2.59 -5.71
CA MET A 163 10.44 3.66 -6.58
C MET A 163 11.33 3.94 -7.80
N GLY A 164 12.65 3.80 -7.65
CA GLY A 164 13.60 3.87 -8.76
C GLY A 164 13.38 2.74 -9.76
N LEU A 165 13.12 1.52 -9.28
CA LEU A 165 12.78 0.36 -10.11
C LEU A 165 11.44 0.55 -10.83
N TRP A 166 10.43 1.12 -10.17
CA TRP A 166 9.18 1.49 -10.82
C TRP A 166 9.36 2.54 -11.93
N GLY A 167 10.16 3.58 -11.66
CA GLY A 167 10.52 4.59 -12.64
C GLY A 167 11.28 4.01 -13.84
N LEU A 168 12.23 3.11 -13.57
CA LEU A 168 12.97 2.37 -14.59
C LEU A 168 12.02 1.52 -15.45
N ALA A 169 11.09 0.81 -14.83
CA ALA A 169 10.10 -0.02 -15.52
C ALA A 169 9.22 0.85 -16.45
N LEU A 170 8.75 2.01 -15.99
CA LEU A 170 7.98 2.94 -16.82
C LEU A 170 8.80 3.48 -18.01
N GLY A 171 10.05 3.89 -17.76
CA GLY A 171 10.95 4.34 -18.82
C GLY A 171 11.23 3.25 -19.85
N TRP A 172 11.44 2.02 -19.40
CA TRP A 172 11.64 0.84 -20.25
C TRP A 172 10.40 0.54 -21.09
N VAL A 173 9.21 0.47 -20.50
CA VAL A 173 7.97 0.22 -21.25
C VAL A 173 7.73 1.35 -22.26
N TYR A 174 7.99 2.60 -21.92
CA TYR A 174 7.89 3.70 -22.87
C TYR A 174 8.85 3.53 -24.06
N THR A 175 10.11 3.14 -23.83
CA THR A 175 11.08 2.88 -24.92
C THR A 175 10.62 1.79 -25.85
N ASP A 176 10.12 0.69 -25.29
CA ASP A 176 9.66 -0.46 -26.05
C ASP A 176 8.47 -0.06 -26.93
N LEU A 177 7.46 0.58 -26.35
CA LEU A 177 6.30 1.06 -27.09
C LEU A 177 6.65 2.12 -28.14
N ALA A 178 7.56 3.06 -27.83
CA ALA A 178 8.01 4.06 -28.79
C ALA A 178 8.80 3.43 -29.96
N GLY A 179 9.57 2.37 -29.69
CA GLY A 179 10.28 1.59 -30.69
C GLY A 179 9.35 0.82 -31.63
N LEU A 180 8.32 0.16 -31.09
CA LEU A 180 7.31 -0.54 -31.88
C LEU A 180 6.57 0.40 -32.86
N ASN A 181 6.27 1.62 -32.43
CA ASN A 181 5.60 2.62 -33.27
C ASN A 181 6.51 3.24 -34.35
N ALA A 182 7.84 3.09 -34.24
CA ALA A 182 8.77 3.59 -35.25
C ALA A 182 9.00 2.59 -36.41
N VAL A 183 8.76 1.30 -36.17
CA VAL A 183 9.00 0.20 -37.13
C VAL A 183 7.75 -0.11 -37.99
N SER A 184 6.65 0.63 -37.83
CA SER A 184 5.41 0.45 -38.61
C SER A 184 5.53 0.95 -40.07
N VAL A 185 6.42 0.34 -40.83
CA VAL A 185 6.36 0.16 -42.29
C VAL A 185 5.52 -1.10 -42.53
N PRO A 186 4.67 -1.21 -43.58
CA PRO A 186 3.81 -2.37 -43.75
C PRO A 186 4.64 -3.63 -44.07
N SER A 187 5.08 -4.33 -43.04
CA SER A 187 5.42 -5.73 -43.15
C SER A 187 4.11 -6.50 -43.27
N GLN A 188 3.92 -7.18 -44.39
CA GLN A 188 2.83 -8.13 -44.68
C GLN A 188 2.81 -9.36 -43.73
N ASN A 189 3.40 -9.27 -42.55
CA ASN A 189 3.49 -10.35 -41.59
C ASN A 189 2.51 -10.09 -40.45
N SER A 190 1.43 -10.86 -40.52
CA SER A 190 0.43 -11.17 -39.50
C SER A 190 0.66 -10.51 -38.15
N VAL A 191 -0.29 -9.63 -37.80
CA VAL A 191 -0.70 -9.47 -36.41
C VAL A 191 -0.96 -10.88 -35.88
N GLN A 192 -0.09 -11.42 -35.03
CA GLN A 192 -0.48 -12.50 -34.13
C GLN A 192 -1.55 -11.88 -33.24
N GLN A 193 -2.80 -11.96 -33.70
CA GLN A 193 -3.96 -11.70 -32.86
C GLN A 193 -3.84 -12.73 -31.75
N LEU A 194 -3.35 -12.30 -30.59
CA LEU A 194 -3.52 -13.07 -29.36
C LEU A 194 -5.01 -13.40 -29.31
N ASP A 195 -5.31 -14.68 -29.43
CA ASP A 195 -6.68 -15.16 -29.45
C ASP A 195 -7.37 -14.57 -28.22
N ARG A 196 -8.63 -14.11 -28.35
CA ARG A 196 -9.34 -13.42 -27.26
C ARG A 196 -9.31 -14.28 -25.99
N ARG A 197 -9.32 -15.60 -26.17
CA ARG A 197 -9.14 -16.61 -25.12
C ARG A 197 -7.77 -16.53 -24.44
N GLN A 198 -6.69 -16.40 -25.18
CA GLN A 198 -5.33 -16.34 -24.64
C GLN A 198 -5.06 -15.01 -23.92
N PHE A 199 -5.63 -13.90 -24.41
CA PHE A 199 -5.63 -12.64 -23.69
C PHE A 199 -6.42 -12.73 -22.37
N LEU A 200 -7.64 -13.26 -22.40
CA LEU A 200 -8.47 -13.45 -21.20
C LEU A 200 -7.85 -14.41 -20.19
N VAL A 201 -7.22 -15.50 -20.64
CA VAL A 201 -6.50 -16.43 -19.76
C VAL A 201 -5.28 -15.77 -19.13
N ARG A 202 -4.54 -14.93 -19.87
CA ARG A 202 -3.35 -14.25 -19.34
C ARG A 202 -3.71 -13.15 -18.34
N VAL A 203 -4.72 -12.33 -18.65
CA VAL A 203 -5.20 -11.24 -17.78
C VAL A 203 -6.00 -11.78 -16.59
N GLY A 204 -6.92 -12.71 -16.85
CA GLY A 204 -7.71 -13.37 -15.82
C GLY A 204 -6.84 -14.22 -14.88
N GLY A 205 -5.85 -14.93 -15.43
CA GLY A 205 -4.86 -15.67 -14.65
C GLY A 205 -4.02 -14.75 -13.78
N ALA A 206 -3.47 -13.66 -14.32
CA ALA A 206 -2.70 -12.69 -13.54
C ALA A 206 -3.52 -12.09 -12.40
N THR A 207 -4.78 -11.71 -12.67
CA THR A 207 -5.69 -11.16 -11.66
C THR A 207 -6.01 -12.20 -10.58
N ALA A 208 -6.35 -13.43 -10.98
CA ALA A 208 -6.64 -14.52 -10.05
C ALA A 208 -5.41 -14.86 -9.19
N THR A 209 -4.21 -14.91 -9.76
CA THR A 209 -2.98 -15.13 -8.98
C THR A 209 -2.74 -14.00 -7.99
N LEU A 210 -3.02 -12.75 -8.37
CA LEU A 210 -2.86 -11.61 -7.47
C LEU A 210 -3.87 -11.68 -6.31
N THR A 211 -5.12 -12.06 -6.60
CA THR A 211 -6.16 -12.26 -5.60
C THR A 211 -5.84 -13.44 -4.68
N VAL A 212 -5.38 -14.57 -5.21
CA VAL A 212 -5.03 -15.76 -4.40
C VAL A 212 -3.79 -15.50 -3.56
N LEU A 213 -2.77 -14.82 -4.10
CA LEU A 213 -1.60 -14.41 -3.32
C LEU A 213 -1.98 -13.41 -2.24
N GLY A 214 -2.81 -12.41 -2.56
CA GLY A 214 -3.31 -11.44 -1.60
C GLY A 214 -4.15 -12.09 -0.49
N ALA A 215 -5.08 -12.99 -0.85
CA ALA A 215 -5.92 -13.70 0.09
C ALA A 215 -5.12 -14.71 0.93
N GLY A 216 -4.22 -15.46 0.32
CA GLY A 216 -3.34 -16.42 1.02
C GLY A 216 -2.41 -15.73 2.01
N LEU A 217 -1.87 -14.57 1.63
CA LEU A 217 -1.06 -13.74 2.51
C LEU A 217 -1.92 -13.13 3.63
N SER A 218 -3.15 -12.68 3.33
CA SER A 218 -4.10 -12.21 4.34
C SER A 218 -4.47 -13.30 5.35
N LEU A 219 -4.60 -14.56 4.92
CA LEU A 219 -4.89 -15.69 5.81
C LEU A 219 -3.67 -16.11 6.64
N ALA A 220 -2.48 -16.09 6.03
CA ALA A 220 -1.24 -16.41 6.73
C ALA A 220 -0.89 -15.38 7.82
N MET A 221 -1.46 -14.19 7.73
CA MET A 221 -1.21 -13.07 8.64
C MET A 221 -2.37 -12.76 9.57
N GLN A 222 -3.43 -13.58 9.60
CA GLN A 222 -4.39 -13.51 10.69
C GLN A 222 -3.64 -13.83 11.99
N PRO A 223 -3.51 -12.88 12.93
CA PRO A 223 -3.21 -13.26 14.30
C PRO A 223 -4.25 -14.29 14.70
N ALA A 224 -3.85 -15.33 15.42
CA ALA A 224 -4.81 -16.17 16.11
C ALA A 224 -5.49 -15.32 17.20
N GLU A 225 -6.39 -14.42 16.80
CA GLU A 225 -7.41 -13.92 17.68
C GLU A 225 -8.20 -15.16 18.06
N THR A 226 -7.98 -15.57 19.30
CA THR A 226 -8.78 -16.57 19.98
C THR A 226 -10.23 -16.19 19.75
N GLU A 227 -10.90 -16.95 18.90
CA GLU A 227 -12.33 -16.82 18.63
C GLU A 227 -13.08 -16.97 19.95
N GLY A 228 -13.37 -15.84 20.58
CA GLY A 228 -14.47 -15.71 21.51
C GLY A 228 -15.78 -15.73 20.71
N GLU A 229 -16.12 -16.86 20.11
CA GLU A 229 -17.49 -17.18 19.73
C GLU A 229 -17.65 -18.70 19.75
N ALA A 230 -17.65 -19.24 20.98
CA ALA A 230 -18.20 -20.56 21.24
C ALA A 230 -19.67 -20.55 20.81
N VAL A 231 -19.91 -21.04 19.60
CA VAL A 231 -21.22 -21.56 19.18
C VAL A 231 -21.68 -22.50 20.29
N ALA A 232 -22.77 -22.12 20.95
CA ALA A 232 -23.41 -22.90 21.97
C ALA A 232 -23.68 -24.33 21.46
N ARG A 233 -22.83 -25.27 21.89
CA ARG A 233 -23.09 -26.70 21.78
C ARG A 233 -23.18 -27.26 23.20
N ILE A 234 -24.40 -27.21 23.73
CA ILE A 234 -24.83 -28.09 24.82
C ILE A 234 -24.76 -29.52 24.25
N ASP A 235 -23.80 -30.34 24.67
CA ASP A 235 -24.01 -31.31 25.77
C ASP A 235 -22.91 -32.39 25.88
N SER A 236 -22.62 -32.75 27.14
CA SER A 236 -22.17 -34.05 27.65
C SER A 236 -20.83 -34.67 27.21
N SER A 237 -19.78 -34.50 28.03
CA SER A 237 -19.05 -35.60 28.71
C SER A 237 -17.70 -35.11 29.26
N GLY A 238 -17.48 -35.37 30.54
CA GLY A 238 -16.43 -34.75 31.35
C GLY A 238 -14.99 -35.01 30.90
N ALA A 239 -14.17 -33.96 31.01
CA ALA A 239 -12.74 -34.05 31.19
C ALA A 239 -12.25 -32.82 31.97
N THR A 240 -11.36 -33.07 32.90
CA THR A 240 -10.87 -32.23 33.99
C THR A 240 -10.20 -30.94 33.49
N VAL A 241 -10.60 -29.79 34.03
CA VAL A 241 -9.96 -28.48 33.82
C VAL A 241 -8.61 -28.47 34.55
N THR A 242 -7.50 -28.58 33.83
CA THR A 242 -6.18 -28.16 34.31
C THR A 242 -6.04 -26.67 34.14
N ALA A 243 -5.71 -25.99 35.24
CA ALA A 243 -5.72 -24.55 35.43
C ALA A 243 -4.97 -23.75 34.35
N GLU A 244 -5.62 -22.67 33.93
CA GLU A 244 -5.06 -21.54 33.20
C GLU A 244 -3.89 -20.93 34.00
N PRO A 245 -2.76 -20.55 33.37
CA PRO A 245 -1.71 -19.83 34.07
C PRO A 245 -2.26 -18.46 34.49
N ALA A 246 -2.26 -18.21 35.79
CA ALA A 246 -2.78 -16.97 36.36
C ALA A 246 -2.04 -15.75 35.75
N PRO A 247 -2.73 -14.62 35.50
CA PRO A 247 -2.11 -13.43 34.94
C PRO A 247 -0.91 -12.99 35.78
N VAL A 248 0.16 -12.51 35.13
CA VAL A 248 1.47 -12.24 35.77
C VAL A 248 1.42 -11.26 36.95
N ASN A 249 0.28 -10.58 37.16
CA ASN A 249 0.08 -9.55 38.17
C ASN A 249 -0.89 -9.92 39.31
N VAL A 250 -1.24 -11.20 39.52
CA VAL A 250 -2.22 -11.58 40.58
C VAL A 250 -1.80 -11.14 42.00
N ASN A 251 -0.51 -10.88 42.22
CA ASN A 251 0.03 -10.46 43.51
C ASN A 251 0.76 -9.10 43.47
N ALA A 252 0.53 -8.28 42.44
CA ALA A 252 1.15 -6.96 42.35
C ALA A 252 0.43 -5.96 43.26
N THR A 253 1.16 -5.23 44.10
CA THR A 253 0.62 -4.12 44.89
C THR A 253 0.10 -3.04 43.94
N LEU A 254 -1.21 -2.79 43.97
CA LEU A 254 -1.83 -1.74 43.17
C LEU A 254 -1.47 -0.36 43.76
N GLU A 255 -0.84 0.49 42.96
CA GLU A 255 -0.61 1.90 43.28
C GLU A 255 -1.50 2.78 42.38
N PRO A 256 -2.13 3.84 42.93
CA PRO A 256 -2.89 4.78 42.12
C PRO A 256 -2.00 5.41 41.04
N ALA A 257 -2.52 5.50 39.82
CA ALA A 257 -1.83 6.17 38.73
C ALA A 257 -1.53 7.64 39.12
N PRO A 258 -0.30 8.14 38.87
CA PRO A 258 0.05 9.52 39.21
C PRO A 258 -0.94 10.53 38.61
N GLY A 259 -1.57 11.33 39.46
CA GLY A 259 -2.55 12.34 39.05
C GLY A 259 -4.02 11.91 39.19
N THR A 260 -4.32 10.68 39.62
CA THR A 260 -5.69 10.30 40.00
C THR A 260 -5.97 10.68 41.46
N ARG A 261 -7.22 11.08 41.69
CA ARG A 261 -7.75 11.37 43.02
C ARG A 261 -8.20 10.05 43.66
N PRO A 262 -7.65 9.66 44.83
CA PRO A 262 -7.97 8.38 45.48
C PRO A 262 -9.47 8.19 45.75
N GLU A 263 -10.20 9.29 45.97
CA GLU A 263 -11.65 9.29 46.19
C GLU A 263 -12.48 8.83 44.98
N TYR A 264 -11.92 8.85 43.76
CA TYR A 264 -12.62 8.44 42.53
C TYR A 264 -12.11 7.12 41.94
N THR A 265 -11.03 6.56 42.51
CA THR A 265 -10.44 5.29 42.10
C THR A 265 -9.95 4.53 43.35
N PRO A 266 -10.87 4.00 44.18
CA PRO A 266 -10.49 3.22 45.35
C PRO A 266 -9.79 1.94 44.90
N ILE A 267 -8.63 1.66 45.51
CA ILE A 267 -7.87 0.42 45.23
C ILE A 267 -8.67 -0.82 45.64
N GLU A 268 -9.62 -0.66 46.57
CA GLU A 268 -10.47 -1.71 47.13
C GLU A 268 -11.47 -2.29 46.10
N ASP A 269 -11.75 -1.57 45.01
CA ASP A 269 -12.72 -1.93 43.98
C ASP A 269 -12.08 -2.62 42.75
N HIS A 270 -10.78 -2.90 42.78
CA HIS A 270 -9.97 -3.44 41.68
C HIS A 270 -9.18 -4.69 42.07
#